data_AF-A0A7I8DEM3-F1
#
_entry.id   AF-A0A7I8DEM3-F1
#
_cell.length_a   1.000
_cell.length_b   1.000
_cell.length_c   1.000
_cell.angle_alpha   90.00
_cell.angle_beta   90.00
_cell.angle_gamma   90.00
#
_symmetry.space_group_name_H-M   'P 1'
#
loop_
_entity.id
_entity.type
_entity.pdbx_description
1 polymer ?
#
loop_
_entity_poly.entity_id
_entity_poly.type
_entity_poly.pdbx_seq_one_letter_code
_entity_poly.pdbx_strand_id
1 'polypeptide(L)'
;MNQHDAHMAGELLGFAKTGVRNLAAAITETATPRVREVLNRQLHDSIRSHAHIFNYMYERGLYPAYSLEQIIQGDLRRANMALQMAVDERY
;
A
#
# COMPACT_ATOMS: atom_id res chain seq x y z
N MET A 1 0.15 -15.74 10.63
CA MET A 1 0.98 -14.70 10.01
C MET A 1 1.63 -13.90 11.14
N ASN A 2 2.93 -13.60 11.07
CA ASN A 2 3.58 -12.80 12.11
C ASN A 2 3.36 -11.29 11.84
N GLN A 3 3.70 -10.40 12.79
CA GLN A 3 3.55 -8.95 12.61
C GLN A 3 4.41 -8.39 11.46
N HIS A 4 5.57 -8.99 11.20
CA HIS A 4 6.47 -8.59 10.14
C HIS A 4 5.84 -8.79 8.75
N ASP A 5 5.22 -9.94 8.50
CA ASP A 5 4.53 -10.24 7.24
C ASP A 5 3.37 -9.28 6.98
N ALA A 6 2.64 -8.87 8.05
CA ALA A 6 1.56 -7.90 7.95
C ALA A 6 2.06 -6.49 7.61
N HIS A 7 3.22 -6.11 8.17
CA HIS A 7 3.88 -4.85 7.84
C HIS A 7 4.33 -4.83 6.37
N MET A 8 5.05 -5.87 5.92
CA MET A 8 5.50 -6.02 4.53
C MET A 8 4.34 -6.00 3.53
N ALA A 9 3.21 -6.66 3.85
CA ALA A 9 2.01 -6.61 3.01
C ALA A 9 1.42 -5.19 2.93
N GLY A 10 1.43 -4.45 4.04
CA GLY A 10 1.00 -3.05 4.08
C GLY A 10 1.88 -2.13 3.23
N GLU A 11 3.20 -2.29 3.30
CA GLU A 11 4.14 -1.55 2.45
C GLU A 11 3.92 -1.86 0.97
N LEU A 12 3.79 -3.15 0.62
CA LEU A 12 3.53 -3.58 -0.74
C LEU A 12 2.20 -3.03 -1.28
N LEU A 13 1.14 -3.00 -0.46
CA LEU A 13 -0.13 -2.37 -0.81
C LEU A 13 0.04 -0.87 -1.11
N GLY A 14 0.83 -0.18 -0.28
CA GLY A 14 1.21 1.22 -0.48
C GLY A 14 1.94 1.45 -1.80
N PHE A 15 2.95 0.63 -2.11
CA PHE A 15 3.70 0.71 -3.36
C PHE A 15 2.83 0.47 -4.58
N ALA A 16 1.94 -0.53 -4.56
CA ALA A 16 1.00 -0.78 -5.65
C ALA A 16 0.10 0.44 -5.89
N LYS A 17 -0.43 1.06 -4.82
CA LYS A 17 -1.25 2.28 -4.91
C LYS A 17 -0.48 3.45 -5.53
N THR A 18 0.78 3.65 -5.14
CA THR A 18 1.65 4.68 -5.71
C THR A 18 1.95 4.39 -7.18
N GLY A 19 2.22 3.13 -7.54
CA GLY A 19 2.43 2.69 -8.92
C GLY A 19 1.25 3.02 -9.83
N VAL A 20 0.01 2.77 -9.38
CA VAL A 20 -1.20 3.17 -10.12
C VAL A 20 -1.21 4.67 -10.43
N ARG A 21 -0.94 5.52 -9.42
CA ARG A 21 -0.93 6.98 -9.59
C ARG A 21 0.14 7.45 -10.57
N ASN A 22 1.35 6.91 -10.44
CA ASN A 22 2.49 7.28 -11.28
C ASN A 22 2.26 6.86 -12.74
N LEU A 23 1.70 5.68 -12.98
CA LEU A 23 1.36 5.21 -14.32
C LEU A 23 0.27 6.08 -14.96
N ALA A 24 -0.75 6.46 -14.19
CA ALA A 24 -1.79 7.37 -14.67
C ALA A 24 -1.20 8.73 -15.09
N ALA A 25 -0.32 9.32 -14.27
CA ALA A 25 0.38 10.56 -14.63
C ALA A 25 1.21 10.39 -15.91
N ALA A 26 2.05 9.34 -15.99
CA ALA A 26 2.90 9.08 -17.15
C ALA A 26 2.11 8.87 -18.47
N ILE A 27 0.91 8.28 -18.40
CA ILE A 27 0.02 8.14 -19.58
C ILE A 27 -0.39 9.50 -20.14
N THR A 28 -0.58 10.52 -19.29
CA THR A 28 -0.95 11.87 -19.72
C THR A 28 0.23 12.64 -20.32
N GLU A 29 1.46 12.31 -19.93
CA GLU A 29 2.69 13.01 -20.34
C GLU A 29 3.39 12.38 -21.55
N THR A 30 3.05 11.13 -21.92
CA THR A 30 3.69 10.47 -23.06
C THR A 30 3.18 10.97 -24.42
N ALA A 31 4.09 11.24 -25.34
CA ALA A 31 3.77 11.66 -26.71
C ALA A 31 3.57 10.49 -27.68
N THR A 32 4.15 9.32 -27.41
CA THR A 32 4.17 8.21 -28.37
C THR A 32 3.00 7.24 -28.13
N PRO A 33 2.17 6.93 -29.14
CA PRO A 33 1.03 6.01 -28.99
C PRO A 33 1.42 4.63 -28.44
N ARG A 34 2.55 4.07 -28.91
CA ARG A 34 3.06 2.77 -28.44
C ARG A 34 3.47 2.79 -26.96
N VAL A 35 4.07 3.87 -26.49
CA VAL A 35 4.41 4.02 -25.06
C VAL A 35 3.14 4.15 -24.23
N ARG A 36 2.16 4.93 -24.70
CA ARG A 36 0.84 5.06 -24.06
C ARG A 36 0.14 3.72 -23.91
N GLU A 37 0.20 2.87 -24.92
CA GLU A 37 -0.37 1.52 -24.91
C GLU A 37 0.28 0.61 -23.86
N VAL A 38 1.62 0.63 -23.77
CA VAL A 38 2.38 -0.13 -22.77
C VAL A 38 2.02 0.33 -21.35
N LEU A 39 2.03 1.64 -21.11
CA LEU A 39 1.71 2.21 -19.80
C LEU A 39 0.26 1.90 -19.39
N ASN A 40 -0.69 1.89 -20.33
CA ASN A 40 -2.06 1.47 -20.05
C ASN A 40 -2.14 0.01 -19.59
N ARG A 41 -1.40 -0.92 -20.23
CA ARG A 41 -1.35 -2.31 -19.75
C ARG A 41 -0.77 -2.39 -18.34
N GLN A 42 0.35 -1.72 -18.09
CA GLN A 42 0.97 -1.68 -16.77
C GLN A 42 0.04 -1.08 -15.70
N LEU A 43 -0.75 -0.06 -16.05
CA LEU A 43 -1.75 0.53 -15.14
C LEU A 43 -2.78 -0.53 -14.73
N HIS A 44 -3.32 -1.27 -15.69
CA HIS A 44 -4.30 -2.32 -15.41
C HIS A 44 -3.69 -3.45 -14.57
N ASP A 45 -2.44 -3.83 -14.84
CA ASP A 45 -1.72 -4.85 -14.07
C ASP A 45 -1.46 -4.40 -12.63
N SER A 46 -1.12 -3.12 -12.44
CA SER A 46 -0.93 -2.51 -11.13
C SER A 46 -2.24 -2.42 -10.33
N ILE A 47 -3.36 -2.08 -10.98
CA ILE A 47 -4.70 -2.08 -10.37
C ILE A 47 -5.07 -3.49 -9.88
N ARG A 48 -4.86 -4.52 -10.72
CA ARG A 48 -5.11 -5.92 -10.32
C ARG A 48 -4.21 -6.33 -9.16
N SER A 49 -2.93 -5.98 -9.21
CA SER A 49 -1.98 -6.27 -8.13
C SER A 49 -2.40 -5.64 -6.81
N HIS A 50 -2.78 -4.36 -6.81
CA HIS A 50 -3.31 -3.68 -5.63
C HIS A 50 -4.54 -4.40 -5.07
N ALA A 51 -5.49 -4.81 -5.92
CA ALA A 51 -6.67 -5.54 -5.49
C ALA A 51 -6.33 -6.90 -4.86
N HIS A 52 -5.39 -7.65 -5.45
CA HIS A 52 -4.94 -8.94 -4.90
C HIS A 52 -4.30 -8.77 -3.52
N ILE A 53 -3.41 -7.79 -3.34
CA ILE A 53 -2.76 -7.52 -2.06
C ILE A 53 -3.79 -7.09 -1.02
N PHE A 54 -4.73 -6.21 -1.39
CA PHE A 54 -5.80 -5.76 -0.51
C PHE A 54 -6.65 -6.93 -0.03
N ASN A 55 -7.13 -7.78 -0.94
CA ASN A 55 -7.96 -8.94 -0.59
C ASN A 55 -7.20 -9.91 0.32
N TYR A 56 -5.92 -10.18 0.02
CA TYR A 56 -5.07 -11.01 0.86
C TYR A 56 -5.00 -10.52 2.31
N MET A 57 -4.81 -9.20 2.50
CA MET A 57 -4.77 -8.57 3.82
C MET A 57 -6.14 -8.58 4.49
N TYR A 58 -7.21 -8.28 3.73
CA TYR A 58 -8.57 -8.20 4.23
C TYR A 58 -9.08 -9.56 4.73
N GLU A 59 -8.94 -10.61 3.92
CA GLU A 59 -9.34 -11.99 4.26
C GLU A 59 -8.66 -12.53 5.52
N ARG A 60 -7.49 -11.99 5.87
CA ARG A 60 -6.70 -12.38 7.04
C ARG A 60 -6.85 -11.42 8.22
N GLY A 61 -7.75 -10.45 8.14
CA GLY A 61 -8.00 -9.46 9.19
C GLY A 61 -6.82 -8.49 9.43
N LEU A 62 -5.88 -8.39 8.48
CA LEU A 62 -4.71 -7.53 8.59
C LEU A 62 -4.99 -6.08 8.24
N TYR A 63 -6.10 -5.82 7.56
CA TYR A 63 -6.50 -4.48 7.16
C TYR A 63 -8.01 -4.27 7.35
N PRO A 64 -8.45 -3.62 8.45
CA PRO A 64 -9.86 -3.42 8.76
C PRO A 64 -10.46 -2.27 7.94
N ALA A 65 -10.43 -2.39 6.60
CA ALA A 65 -10.75 -1.32 5.65
C ALA A 65 -12.12 -0.66 5.85
N TYR A 66 -13.08 -1.39 6.43
CA TYR A 66 -14.46 -0.93 6.64
C TYR A 66 -14.74 -0.43 8.06
N SER A 67 -13.74 -0.40 8.94
CA SER A 67 -13.88 0.13 10.31
C SER A 67 -12.87 1.25 10.55
N LEU A 68 -13.33 2.48 10.34
CA LEU A 68 -12.52 3.68 10.59
C LEU A 68 -11.98 3.72 12.03
N GLU A 69 -12.80 3.32 13.00
CA GLU A 69 -12.39 3.24 14.40
C GLU A 69 -11.20 2.29 14.60
N GLN A 70 -11.26 1.08 14.02
CA GLN A 70 -10.17 0.11 14.12
C GLN A 70 -8.90 0.59 13.42
N ILE A 71 -9.03 1.31 12.30
CA ILE A 71 -7.90 1.93 11.60
C ILE A 71 -7.22 2.94 12.52
N ILE A 72 -7.97 3.90 13.09
CA ILE A 72 -7.44 4.94 13.97
C ILE A 72 -6.78 4.35 15.21
N GLN A 73 -7.43 3.38 15.87
CA GLN A 73 -6.85 2.70 17.03
C GLN A 73 -5.56 1.97 16.67
N GLY A 74 -5.50 1.35 15.49
CA GLY A 74 -4.29 0.74 14.96
C GLY A 74 -3.16 1.74 14.73
N ASP A 75 -3.47 2.90 14.15
CA ASP A 75 -2.51 3.98 13.93
C ASP A 75 -1.96 4.54 15.24
N LEU A 76 -2.81 4.78 16.24
CA LEU A 76 -2.38 5.22 17.57
C LEU A 76 -1.44 4.21 18.23
N ARG A 77 -1.75 2.91 18.16
CA ARG A 77 -0.87 1.86 18.69
C ARG A 77 0.49 1.86 18.00
N ARG A 78 0.52 1.95 16.66
CA ARG A 78 1.77 2.01 15.89
C ARG A 78 2.59 3.26 16.21
N ALA A 79 1.95 4.42 16.32
CA ALA A 79 2.62 5.66 16.68
C ALA A 79 3.24 5.59 18.08
N ASN A 80 2.51 5.07 19.07
CA ASN A 80 3.03 4.89 20.43
C ASN A 80 4.22 3.91 20.48
N MET A 81 4.15 2.81 19.72
CA MET A 81 5.26 1.85 19.62
C MET A 81 6.50 2.49 19.00
N ALA A 82 6.33 3.28 17.93
CA ALA A 82 7.44 4.01 17.30
C ALA A 82 8.09 5.03 18.26
N LEU A 83 7.29 5.73 19.07
CA LEU A 83 7.80 6.64 20.10
C LEU A 83 8.62 5.90 21.17
N GLN A 84 8.16 4.72 21.61
CA GLN A 84 8.89 3.91 22.59
C GLN A 84 10.23 3.41 22.02
N MET A 85 10.23 2.88 20.79
CA MET A 85 11.47 2.44 20.13
C MET A 85 12.48 3.59 19.96
N ALA A 86 12.01 4.79 19.59
CA ALA A 86 12.86 5.97 19.46
C ALA A 86 13.38 6.53 20.80
N VAL A 87 12.78 6.15 21.93
CA VAL A 87 13.27 6.45 23.27
C VAL A 87 14.30 5.40 23.70
N ASP A 88 14.04 4.13 23.43
CA ASP A 88 14.97 3.02 23.75
C ASP A 88 16.30 3.15 22.99
N GLU A 89 16.31 3.68 21.76
CA GLU A 89 17.55 3.92 20.99
C GLU A 89 18.38 5.14 21.48
N ARG A 90 17.84 5.95 22.40
CA ARG A 90 18.53 7.14 22.96
C ARG A 90 19.22 6.87 24.30
N TYR A 91 19.19 5.63 24.78
CA TYR A 91 19.85 5.15 26.00
C TYR A 91 20.64 3.87 25.72
#